data_AF-A0A0P8CG85-F1
#
_entry.id   AF-A0A0P8CG85-F1
#
_cell.length_a   1.000
_cell.length_b   1.000
_cell.length_c   1.000
_cell.angle_alpha   90.00
_cell.angle_beta   90.00
_cell.angle_gamma   90.00
#
_symmetry.space_group_name_H-M   'P 1'
#
loop_
_entity.id
_entity.type
_entity.pdbx_description
1 polymer ?
#
loop_
_entity_poly.entity_id
_entity_poly.type
_entity_poly.pdbx_seq_one_letter_code
_entity_poly.pdbx_strand_id
1 'polypeptide(L)'
;MKNQFDFDLEKIINIIKEKHFKKVGLQFPEGFKRQAFSVSQMLEERTGADILISGNPCFGACDIDISLAGKVEIMFHFGHSKMGNFDNVVFIETRSNVDVLPCVKTALPLLAANKIGLITTVQHIHKLDEVSNFLLEHGMEGITGKGDLRVSYPGQVLGCNFTAARLDCDEYLYIGNYSFSRGDRHTEWMENTAAI
;
A
#
# COMPACT_ATOMS: atom_id res chain seq x y z
N MET A 1 15.94 -13.35 -7.25
CA MET A 1 14.46 -13.35 -7.14
C MET A 1 13.96 -12.07 -7.79
N LYS A 2 13.00 -12.12 -8.72
CA LYS A 2 12.33 -10.89 -9.20
C LYS A 2 11.51 -10.36 -8.03
N ASN A 3 11.97 -9.30 -7.36
CA ASN A 3 11.18 -8.67 -6.30
C ASN A 3 10.00 -7.96 -6.95
N GLN A 4 8.80 -8.47 -6.69
CA GLN A 4 7.55 -7.86 -7.15
C GLN A 4 7.25 -6.54 -6.41
N PHE A 5 7.94 -6.29 -5.30
CA PHE A 5 7.74 -5.12 -4.43
C PHE A 5 9.05 -4.40 -4.20
N ASP A 6 9.01 -3.07 -4.24
CA ASP A 6 10.17 -2.20 -4.03
C ASP A 6 10.34 -1.84 -2.54
N PHE A 7 11.41 -2.30 -1.90
CA PHE A 7 11.70 -1.97 -0.51
C PHE A 7 12.41 -0.62 -0.32
N ASP A 8 12.67 0.13 -1.40
CA ASP A 8 13.32 1.45 -1.36
C ASP A 8 14.63 1.45 -0.54
N LEU A 9 15.44 0.39 -0.65
CA LEU A 9 16.60 0.19 0.22
C LEU A 9 17.61 1.35 0.12
N GLU A 10 17.85 1.90 -1.07
CA GLU A 10 18.76 3.04 -1.23
C GLU A 10 18.26 4.29 -0.48
N LYS A 11 16.95 4.54 -0.50
CA LYS A 11 16.35 5.65 0.25
C LYS A 11 16.57 5.46 1.75
N ILE A 12 16.32 4.25 2.27
CA ILE A 12 16.53 3.91 3.69
C ILE A 12 18.00 4.12 4.07
N ILE A 13 18.92 3.63 3.25
CA ILE A 13 20.37 3.73 3.48
C ILE A 13 20.84 5.19 3.49
N ASN A 14 20.33 6.01 2.56
CA ASN A 14 20.64 7.44 2.52
C ASN A 14 20.16 8.14 3.79
N ILE A 15 18.93 7.89 4.23
CA ILE A 15 18.38 8.47 5.47
C ILE A 15 19.26 8.10 6.68
N ILE A 16 19.64 6.83 6.81
CA ILE A 16 20.48 6.35 7.92
C ILE A 16 21.85 7.04 7.90
N LYS A 17 22.48 7.14 6.72
CA LYS A 17 23.81 7.74 6.57
C LYS A 17 23.83 9.24 6.80
N GLU A 18 22.89 9.97 6.21
CA GLU A 18 22.80 11.43 6.32
C GLU A 18 22.55 11.89 7.75
N LYS A 19 21.76 11.12 8.51
CA LYS A 19 21.44 11.41 9.91
C LYS A 19 22.35 10.71 10.91
N HIS A 20 23.27 9.87 10.44
CA HIS A 20 24.18 9.07 11.24
C HIS A 20 23.49 8.21 12.32
N PHE A 21 22.28 7.72 12.03
CA PHE A 21 21.55 6.86 12.97
C PHE A 21 22.33 5.58 13.27
N LYS A 22 22.37 5.21 14.54
CA LYS A 22 23.06 4.05 15.10
C LYS A 22 22.12 2.93 15.48
N LYS A 23 20.89 3.24 15.91
CA LYS A 23 19.86 2.23 16.22
C LYS A 23 18.64 2.45 15.35
N VAL A 24 18.34 1.48 14.50
CA VAL A 24 17.26 1.55 13.51
C VAL A 24 16.27 0.42 13.73
N GLY A 25 14.99 0.74 13.78
CA GLY A 25 13.90 -0.24 13.87
C GLY A 25 13.34 -0.59 12.51
N LEU A 26 12.95 -1.84 12.30
CA LEU A 26 12.20 -2.29 11.13
C LEU A 26 10.91 -2.97 11.55
N GLN A 27 9.79 -2.60 10.94
CA GLN A 27 8.50 -3.24 11.14
C GLN A 27 7.91 -3.67 9.79
N PHE A 28 7.65 -4.98 9.64
CA PHE A 28 7.13 -5.58 8.42
C PHE A 28 5.75 -6.20 8.65
N PRO A 29 4.82 -6.08 7.69
CA PRO A 29 3.61 -6.91 7.67
C PRO A 29 3.96 -8.37 7.39
N GLU A 30 3.04 -9.27 7.70
CA GLU A 30 3.23 -10.72 7.59
C GLU A 30 3.78 -11.16 6.22
N GLY A 31 3.26 -10.58 5.14
CA GLY A 31 3.71 -10.90 3.78
C GLY A 31 5.19 -10.65 3.52
N PHE A 32 5.83 -9.73 4.26
CA PHE A 32 7.22 -9.32 4.08
C PHE A 32 8.15 -9.77 5.21
N LYS A 33 7.64 -10.35 6.31
CA LYS A 33 8.49 -10.83 7.42
C LYS A 33 9.55 -11.84 6.99
N ARG A 34 9.28 -12.66 5.96
CA ARG A 34 10.28 -13.59 5.38
C ARG A 34 11.51 -12.89 4.81
N GLN A 35 11.39 -11.63 4.39
CA GLN A 35 12.49 -10.83 3.85
C GLN A 35 13.18 -10.00 4.94
N ALA A 36 12.63 -9.91 6.14
CA ALA A 36 13.10 -9.03 7.20
C ALA A 36 14.59 -9.23 7.53
N PHE A 37 15.02 -10.49 7.65
CA PHE A 37 16.43 -10.82 7.94
C PHE A 37 17.38 -10.42 6.80
N SER A 38 16.98 -10.64 5.55
CA SER A 38 17.80 -10.24 4.40
C SER A 38 17.91 -8.71 4.30
N VAL A 39 16.80 -8.01 4.54
CA VAL A 39 16.79 -6.53 4.55
C VAL A 39 17.65 -5.99 5.70
N SER A 40 17.51 -6.54 6.92
CA SER A 40 18.32 -6.09 8.06
C SER A 40 19.80 -6.27 7.80
N GLN A 41 20.22 -7.44 7.32
CA GLN A 41 21.63 -7.72 7.02
C GLN A 41 22.20 -6.73 5.98
N MET A 42 21.48 -6.45 4.90
CA MET A 42 21.91 -5.47 3.90
C MET A 42 22.04 -4.05 4.49
N LEU A 43 21.14 -3.65 5.37
CA LEU A 43 21.19 -2.35 6.03
C LEU A 43 22.37 -2.28 7.00
N GLU A 44 22.60 -3.30 7.82
CA GLU A 44 23.76 -3.41 8.73
C GLU A 44 25.07 -3.29 7.95
N GLU A 45 25.25 -4.11 6.90
CA GLU A 45 26.48 -4.13 6.10
C GLU A 45 26.75 -2.78 5.42
N ARG A 46 25.71 -2.10 4.94
CA ARG A 46 25.87 -0.86 4.17
C ARG A 46 25.90 0.42 5.00
N THR A 47 25.41 0.38 6.24
CA THR A 47 25.29 1.57 7.10
C THR A 47 26.10 1.49 8.39
N GLY A 48 26.39 0.27 8.88
CA GLY A 48 27.00 0.04 10.18
C GLY A 48 26.09 0.38 11.37
N ALA A 49 24.79 0.53 11.15
CA ALA A 49 23.80 0.73 12.22
C ALA A 49 23.35 -0.62 12.81
N ASP A 50 23.03 -0.63 14.10
CA ASP A 50 22.39 -1.75 14.78
C ASP A 50 20.91 -1.81 14.38
N ILE A 51 20.49 -2.93 13.78
CA ILE A 51 19.11 -3.09 13.27
C ILE A 51 18.28 -3.95 14.23
N LEU A 52 17.14 -3.41 14.68
CA LEU A 52 16.16 -4.11 15.51
C LEU A 52 14.90 -4.39 14.68
N ILE A 53 14.50 -5.66 14.59
CA ILE A 53 13.30 -6.07 13.85
C ILE A 53 12.15 -6.29 14.84
N SER A 54 10.98 -5.71 14.57
CA SER A 54 9.77 -6.02 15.33
C SER A 54 9.31 -7.46 15.06
N GLY A 55 9.25 -8.26 16.12
CA GLY A 55 8.70 -9.62 16.10
C GLY A 55 7.18 -9.68 16.20
N ASN A 56 6.52 -8.56 16.53
CA ASN A 56 5.06 -8.51 16.69
C ASN A 56 4.34 -8.65 15.33
N PRO A 57 3.12 -9.19 15.29
CA PRO A 57 2.26 -9.07 14.12
C PRO A 57 2.10 -7.61 13.71
N CYS A 58 1.88 -7.38 12.41
CA CYS A 58 1.67 -6.03 11.87
C CYS A 58 0.63 -6.08 10.75
N PHE A 59 -0.56 -5.54 11.01
CA PHE A 59 -1.68 -5.61 10.06
C PHE A 59 -1.90 -4.33 9.24
N GLY A 60 -1.24 -3.22 9.61
CA GLY A 60 -1.49 -1.94 8.95
C GLY A 60 -0.69 -0.79 9.54
N ALA A 61 -0.82 0.39 8.93
CA ALA A 61 -0.30 1.65 9.48
C ALA A 61 -0.96 2.07 10.80
N CYS A 62 -2.07 1.43 11.19
CA CYS A 62 -2.70 1.60 12.50
C CYS A 62 -2.05 0.77 13.63
N ASP A 63 -1.11 -0.11 13.28
CA ASP A 63 -0.51 -1.12 14.17
C ASP A 63 1.01 -0.88 14.31
N ILE A 64 1.39 0.35 14.62
CA ILE A 64 2.79 0.75 14.78
C ILE A 64 3.35 0.18 16.10
N ASP A 65 4.54 -0.43 16.04
CA ASP A 65 5.24 -0.91 17.24
C ASP A 65 5.85 0.26 18.01
N ILE A 66 5.05 0.89 18.87
CA ILE A 66 5.46 2.03 19.69
C ILE A 66 6.59 1.64 20.66
N SER A 67 6.63 0.39 21.12
CA SER A 67 7.70 -0.08 22.03
C SER A 67 9.05 -0.13 21.32
N LEU A 68 9.07 -0.62 20.08
CA LEU A 68 10.26 -0.58 19.24
C LEU A 68 10.64 0.85 18.88
N ALA A 69 9.67 1.66 18.43
CA ALA A 69 9.89 3.06 18.08
C ALA A 69 10.52 3.86 19.24
N GLY A 70 10.16 3.57 20.50
CA GLY A 70 10.77 4.20 21.67
C GLY A 70 12.19 3.72 22.03
N LYS A 71 12.71 2.68 21.37
CA LYS A 71 14.04 2.08 21.62
C LYS A 71 15.06 2.39 20.52
N VAL A 72 14.61 3.00 19.42
CA VAL A 72 15.41 3.27 18.22
C VAL A 72 15.36 4.75 17.87
N GLU A 73 16.34 5.24 17.13
CA GLU A 73 16.40 6.64 16.71
C GLU A 73 15.48 6.89 15.51
N ILE A 74 15.27 5.87 14.69
CA ILE A 74 14.38 5.88 13.54
C ILE A 74 13.79 4.49 13.32
N MET A 75 12.52 4.41 12.93
CA MET A 75 11.87 3.16 12.55
C MET A 75 11.34 3.25 11.12
N PHE A 76 11.60 2.22 10.32
CA PHE A 76 11.03 2.06 8.98
C PHE A 76 9.88 1.05 9.03
N HIS A 77 8.68 1.52 8.70
CA HIS A 77 7.45 0.73 8.65
C HIS A 77 7.10 0.41 7.20
N PHE A 78 7.09 -0.86 6.83
CA PHE A 78 6.92 -1.31 5.45
C PHE A 78 5.46 -1.66 5.13
N GLY A 79 5.08 -1.65 3.86
CA GLY A 79 3.79 -2.19 3.40
C GLY A 79 2.64 -1.20 3.33
N HIS A 80 2.74 -0.07 4.02
CA HIS A 80 1.60 0.80 4.25
C HIS A 80 1.95 2.27 3.99
N SER A 81 0.96 3.04 3.54
CA SER A 81 1.07 4.49 3.49
C SER A 81 0.94 5.10 4.89
N LYS A 82 1.43 6.32 5.06
CA LYS A 82 1.43 7.02 6.36
C LYS A 82 0.00 7.21 6.89
N MET A 83 -0.21 6.82 8.15
CA MET A 83 -1.42 7.13 8.93
C MET A 83 -1.02 7.75 10.26
N GLY A 84 -1.55 8.93 10.59
CA GLY A 84 -1.18 9.65 11.82
C GLY A 84 0.18 10.35 11.74
N ASN A 85 0.65 10.88 12.87
CA ASN A 85 1.93 11.59 12.99
C ASN A 85 2.81 10.91 14.03
N PHE A 86 4.03 10.59 13.63
CA PHE A 86 5.06 9.98 14.46
C PHE A 86 6.37 10.70 14.20
N ASP A 87 7.12 11.02 15.26
CA ASP A 87 8.34 11.83 15.16
C ASP A 87 9.50 11.06 14.51
N ASN A 88 9.57 9.75 14.75
CA ASN A 88 10.67 8.89 14.32
C ASN A 88 10.24 7.66 13.52
N VAL A 89 9.10 7.73 12.81
CA VAL A 89 8.63 6.63 11.96
C VAL A 89 8.52 7.07 10.51
N VAL A 90 9.20 6.33 9.61
CA VAL A 90 9.18 6.54 8.17
C VAL A 90 8.45 5.38 7.51
N PHE A 91 7.44 5.70 6.71
CA PHE A 91 6.64 4.72 5.98
C PHE A 91 7.29 4.40 4.62
N ILE A 92 7.42 3.11 4.33
CA ILE A 92 7.92 2.55 3.07
C ILE A 92 6.79 1.75 2.44
N GLU A 93 6.21 2.28 1.37
CA GLU A 93 4.93 1.79 0.85
C GLU A 93 5.01 0.45 0.12
N THR A 94 6.22 0.01 -0.24
CA THR A 94 6.45 -1.25 -0.97
C THR A 94 5.55 -1.40 -2.18
N ARG A 95 5.64 -0.44 -3.11
CA ARG A 95 4.82 -0.43 -4.33
C ARG A 95 5.13 -1.66 -5.20
N SER A 96 4.09 -2.20 -5.81
CA SER A 96 4.17 -3.38 -6.66
C SER A 96 4.56 -3.01 -8.09
N ASN A 97 5.55 -3.71 -8.65
CA ASN A 97 5.97 -3.56 -10.04
C ASN A 97 5.16 -4.44 -11.01
N VAL A 98 4.14 -5.13 -10.52
CA VAL A 98 3.28 -5.99 -11.35
C VAL A 98 2.46 -5.12 -12.31
N ASP A 99 2.43 -5.53 -13.58
CA ASP A 99 1.54 -4.94 -14.58
C ASP A 99 0.09 -5.36 -14.29
N VAL A 100 -0.79 -4.38 -14.14
CA VAL A 100 -2.20 -4.58 -13.78
C VAL A 100 -3.12 -4.59 -15.02
N LEU A 101 -2.65 -4.09 -16.16
CA LEU A 101 -3.46 -3.99 -17.38
C LEU A 101 -3.99 -5.34 -17.90
N PRO A 102 -3.24 -6.46 -17.83
CA PRO A 102 -3.77 -7.77 -18.23
C PRO A 102 -5.02 -8.17 -17.43
N CYS A 103 -5.03 -7.85 -16.13
CA CYS A 103 -6.17 -8.12 -15.26
C CYS A 103 -7.34 -7.17 -15.58
N VAL A 104 -7.06 -5.87 -15.79
CA VAL A 104 -8.08 -4.88 -16.20
C VAL A 104 -8.74 -5.27 -17.53
N LYS A 105 -7.96 -5.73 -18.51
CA LYS A 105 -8.47 -6.25 -19.79
C LYS A 105 -9.42 -7.42 -19.60
N THR A 106 -9.14 -8.29 -18.63
CA THR A 106 -9.99 -9.43 -18.30
C THR A 106 -11.29 -9.01 -17.63
N ALA A 107 -11.26 -7.94 -16.83
CA ALA A 107 -12.44 -7.36 -16.19
C ALA A 107 -13.30 -6.52 -17.14
N LEU A 108 -12.73 -5.98 -18.23
CA LEU A 108 -13.40 -5.06 -19.14
C LEU A 108 -14.79 -5.54 -19.62
N PRO A 109 -14.99 -6.82 -20.01
CA PRO A 109 -16.31 -7.30 -20.45
C PRO A 109 -17.34 -7.42 -19.33
N LEU A 110 -16.91 -7.32 -18.06
CA LEU A 110 -17.78 -7.35 -16.88
C LEU A 110 -18.30 -5.96 -16.51
N LEU A 111 -17.70 -4.90 -17.05
CA LEU A 111 -18.12 -3.52 -16.83
C LEU A 111 -19.19 -3.14 -17.85
N ALA A 112 -20.35 -2.71 -17.35
CA ALA A 112 -21.48 -2.29 -18.18
C ALA A 112 -21.69 -0.77 -18.13
N ALA A 113 -21.14 -0.09 -17.14
CA ALA A 113 -21.28 1.35 -16.95
C ALA A 113 -20.24 2.17 -17.70
N ASN A 114 -20.58 3.43 -17.99
CA ASN A 114 -19.65 4.38 -18.58
C ASN A 114 -18.77 5.09 -17.53
N LYS A 115 -19.22 5.20 -16.28
CA LYS A 115 -18.50 5.90 -15.21
C LYS A 115 -18.09 4.91 -14.13
N ILE A 116 -16.80 4.62 -14.07
CA ILE A 116 -16.22 3.56 -13.24
C ILE A 116 -15.41 4.16 -12.11
N GLY A 117 -15.75 3.81 -10.87
CA GLY A 117 -14.98 4.15 -9.68
C GLY A 117 -13.74 3.27 -9.58
N LEU A 118 -12.55 3.88 -9.65
CA LEU A 118 -11.28 3.20 -9.52
C LEU A 118 -10.81 3.20 -8.06
N ILE A 119 -10.60 2.00 -7.52
CA ILE A 119 -10.08 1.84 -6.17
C ILE A 119 -9.02 0.73 -6.06
N THR A 120 -8.10 0.88 -5.11
CA THR A 120 -7.00 -0.07 -4.87
C THR A 120 -6.44 0.10 -3.46
N THR A 121 -5.51 -0.78 -3.07
CA THR A 121 -4.61 -0.54 -1.93
C THR A 121 -3.36 0.24 -2.35
N VAL A 122 -2.58 0.70 -1.38
CA VAL A 122 -1.33 1.47 -1.59
C VAL A 122 -0.35 0.79 -2.55
N GLN A 123 -0.33 -0.55 -2.61
CA GLN A 123 0.62 -1.31 -3.42
C GLN A 123 0.47 -1.05 -4.92
N HIS A 124 -0.76 -0.79 -5.40
CA HIS A 124 -1.04 -0.52 -6.82
C HIS A 124 -1.53 0.91 -7.08
N ILE A 125 -1.51 1.81 -6.09
CA ILE A 125 -2.06 3.16 -6.20
C ILE A 125 -1.48 3.97 -7.36
N HIS A 126 -0.19 3.78 -7.63
CA HIS A 126 0.55 4.43 -8.70
C HIS A 126 0.20 3.92 -10.11
N LYS A 127 -0.67 2.91 -10.20
CA LYS A 127 -1.18 2.35 -11.47
C LYS A 127 -2.54 2.90 -11.86
N LEU A 128 -3.23 3.64 -10.99
CA LEU A 128 -4.58 4.12 -11.28
C LEU A 128 -4.64 5.06 -12.49
N ASP A 129 -3.63 5.89 -12.72
CA ASP A 129 -3.59 6.78 -13.89
C ASP A 129 -3.49 5.98 -15.20
N GLU A 130 -2.67 4.92 -15.20
CA GLU A 130 -2.53 4.01 -16.34
C GLU A 130 -3.85 3.28 -16.63
N VAL A 131 -4.56 2.84 -15.58
CA VAL A 131 -5.86 2.19 -15.71
C VAL A 131 -6.94 3.16 -16.18
N SER A 132 -6.98 4.38 -15.66
CA SER A 132 -7.94 5.41 -16.07
C SER A 132 -7.80 5.73 -17.56
N ASN A 133 -6.56 5.91 -18.04
CA ASN A 133 -6.28 6.11 -19.46
C ASN A 133 -6.72 4.90 -20.31
N PHE A 134 -6.43 3.68 -19.85
CA PHE A 134 -6.85 2.47 -20.55
C PHE A 134 -8.38 2.37 -20.67
N LEU A 135 -9.13 2.69 -19.62
CA LEU A 135 -10.60 2.71 -19.67
C LEU A 135 -11.11 3.79 -20.63
N LEU A 136 -10.47 4.97 -20.64
CA LEU A 136 -10.83 6.07 -21.54
C LEU A 136 -10.69 5.68 -23.02
N GLU A 137 -9.64 4.94 -23.37
CA GLU A 137 -9.46 4.37 -24.72
C GLU A 137 -10.58 3.39 -25.12
N HIS A 138 -11.26 2.80 -24.14
CA HIS A 138 -12.39 1.87 -24.33
C HIS A 138 -13.76 2.52 -24.10
N GLY A 139 -13.82 3.85 -24.04
CA GLY A 139 -15.06 4.62 -23.93
C GLY A 139 -15.64 4.73 -22.52
N MET A 140 -14.86 4.40 -21.49
CA MET A 140 -15.25 4.48 -20.08
C MET A 140 -14.46 5.55 -19.33
N GLU A 141 -15.12 6.31 -18.46
CA GLU A 141 -14.51 7.30 -17.58
C GLU A 141 -14.12 6.64 -16.25
N GLY A 142 -12.81 6.48 -16.02
CA GLY A 142 -12.28 6.00 -14.73
C GLY A 142 -12.03 7.14 -13.75
N ILE A 143 -12.76 7.20 -12.64
CA ILE A 143 -12.67 8.27 -11.64
C ILE A 143 -12.18 7.78 -10.27
N THR A 144 -11.47 8.63 -9.53
CA THR A 144 -10.96 8.32 -8.18
C THR A 144 -11.51 9.28 -7.13
N GLY A 145 -11.89 8.76 -5.96
CA GLY A 145 -12.34 9.59 -4.83
C GLY A 145 -11.18 9.99 -3.94
N LYS A 146 -11.20 11.23 -3.44
CA LYS A 146 -10.12 11.78 -2.60
C LYS A 146 -9.93 11.02 -1.28
N GLY A 147 -11.02 10.51 -0.70
CA GLY A 147 -11.03 9.91 0.63
C GLY A 147 -10.93 10.93 1.76
N ASP A 148 -10.65 10.45 2.98
CA ASP A 148 -10.54 11.24 4.21
C ASP A 148 -9.11 11.26 4.79
N LEU A 149 -8.96 11.76 6.02
CA LEU A 149 -7.67 11.90 6.71
C LEU A 149 -6.93 10.58 7.00
N ARG A 150 -7.59 9.42 6.84
CA ARG A 150 -6.98 8.10 7.08
C ARG A 150 -6.39 7.45 5.84
N VAL A 151 -6.74 7.94 4.65
CA VAL A 151 -6.15 7.47 3.39
C VAL A 151 -5.18 8.50 2.85
N SER A 152 -4.10 8.03 2.24
CA SER A 152 -3.00 8.92 1.81
C SER A 152 -3.19 9.38 0.36
N TYR A 153 -3.97 8.64 -0.43
CA TYR A 153 -4.08 8.85 -1.87
C TYR A 153 -5.53 8.72 -2.37
N PRO A 154 -5.91 9.48 -3.42
CA PRO A 154 -7.16 9.26 -4.13
C PRO A 154 -7.26 7.83 -4.67
N GLY A 155 -8.44 7.21 -4.54
CA GLY A 155 -8.68 5.82 -4.92
C GLY A 155 -8.13 4.78 -3.94
N GLN A 156 -7.44 5.18 -2.87
CA GLN A 156 -6.97 4.24 -1.86
C GLN A 156 -8.10 3.82 -0.92
N VAL A 157 -8.30 2.51 -0.77
CA VAL A 157 -9.17 1.92 0.24
C VAL A 157 -8.37 1.09 1.25
N LEU A 158 -8.92 0.98 2.46
CA LEU A 158 -8.43 0.16 3.56
C LEU A 158 -9.54 -0.77 4.02
N GLY A 159 -9.22 -1.88 4.68
CA GLY A 159 -10.25 -2.75 5.27
C GLY A 159 -11.17 -2.03 6.26
N CYS A 160 -10.69 -0.94 6.88
CA CYS A 160 -11.47 -0.13 7.82
C CYS A 160 -11.90 1.25 7.26
N ASN A 161 -11.59 1.57 6.00
CA ASN A 161 -11.91 2.88 5.41
C ASN A 161 -12.16 2.80 3.90
N PHE A 162 -13.40 3.13 3.50
CA PHE A 162 -13.86 3.13 2.10
C PHE A 162 -14.27 4.51 1.61
N THR A 163 -13.80 5.58 2.25
CA THR A 163 -14.20 6.94 1.88
C THR A 163 -13.82 7.32 0.46
N ALA A 164 -12.72 6.77 -0.08
CA ALA A 164 -12.32 6.93 -1.47
C ALA A 164 -13.30 6.27 -2.47
N ALA A 165 -14.09 5.29 -2.01
CA ALA A 165 -15.14 4.62 -2.77
C ALA A 165 -16.52 5.26 -2.57
N ARG A 166 -16.60 6.49 -2.04
CA ARG A 166 -17.86 7.25 -1.94
C ARG A 166 -17.95 8.24 -3.10
N LEU A 167 -17.98 7.68 -4.31
CA LEU A 167 -18.08 8.42 -5.56
C LEU A 167 -19.48 8.31 -6.12
N ASP A 168 -19.85 9.32 -6.90
CA ASP A 168 -21.00 9.25 -7.81
C ASP A 168 -20.57 8.49 -9.07
N CYS A 169 -20.60 7.16 -9.02
CA CYS A 169 -20.34 6.26 -10.15
C CYS A 169 -21.27 5.04 -10.09
N ASP A 170 -21.43 4.36 -11.21
CA ASP A 170 -22.39 3.26 -11.34
C ASP A 170 -21.77 1.90 -10.97
N GLU A 171 -20.48 1.72 -11.25
CA GLU A 171 -19.72 0.49 -10.99
C GLU A 171 -18.32 0.80 -10.44
N TYR A 172 -17.72 -0.18 -9.76
CA TYR A 172 -16.36 -0.07 -9.24
C TYR A 172 -15.43 -1.12 -9.87
N LEU A 173 -14.20 -0.70 -10.16
CA LEU A 173 -13.10 -1.60 -10.50
C LEU A 173 -12.09 -1.57 -9.36
N TYR A 174 -11.95 -2.71 -8.68
CA TYR A 174 -10.96 -2.90 -7.63
C TYR A 174 -9.73 -3.63 -8.16
N ILE A 175 -8.55 -3.04 -7.94
CA ILE A 175 -7.26 -3.62 -8.34
C ILE A 175 -6.53 -4.10 -7.08
N GLY A 176 -6.32 -5.41 -6.96
CA GLY A 176 -5.50 -5.97 -5.90
C GLY A 176 -5.89 -7.39 -5.48
N ASN A 177 -4.96 -8.05 -4.80
CA ASN A 177 -5.06 -9.46 -4.44
C ASN A 177 -5.97 -9.75 -3.22
N TYR A 178 -6.90 -8.87 -2.86
CA TYR A 178 -7.72 -9.03 -1.65
C TYR A 178 -9.11 -9.57 -1.98
N SER A 179 -9.41 -10.78 -1.48
CA SER A 179 -10.80 -11.26 -1.42
C SER A 179 -11.50 -10.63 -0.22
N PHE A 180 -12.45 -9.74 -0.46
CA PHE A 180 -13.35 -9.30 0.61
C PHE A 180 -14.23 -10.45 1.08
N SER A 181 -14.21 -10.72 2.39
CA SER A 181 -15.22 -11.59 2.99
C SER A 181 -16.54 -10.82 3.10
N ARG A 182 -17.64 -11.41 2.61
CA ARG A 182 -19.03 -10.88 2.57
C ARG A 182 -19.64 -10.40 3.92
N GLY A 183 -18.86 -10.29 5.00
CA GLY A 183 -19.31 -9.90 6.34
C GLY A 183 -19.12 -8.42 6.71
N ASP A 184 -18.40 -7.64 5.91
CA ASP A 184 -18.19 -6.21 6.20
C ASP A 184 -19.46 -5.42 5.88
N ARG A 185 -20.21 -5.02 6.90
CA ARG A 185 -21.51 -4.31 6.82
C ARG A 185 -21.47 -2.90 6.19
N HIS A 186 -20.39 -2.54 5.49
CA HIS A 186 -20.18 -1.26 4.81
C HIS A 186 -19.92 -1.41 3.30
N THR A 187 -20.42 -2.49 2.70
CA THR A 187 -20.02 -2.96 1.37
C THR A 187 -21.18 -3.07 0.37
N GLU A 188 -22.17 -2.17 0.44
CA GLU A 188 -23.29 -2.15 -0.55
C GLU A 188 -22.80 -2.01 -2.00
N TRP A 189 -21.64 -1.41 -2.23
CA TRP A 189 -21.00 -1.23 -3.54
C TRP A 189 -20.23 -2.48 -4.01
N MET A 190 -20.06 -3.51 -3.17
CA MET A 190 -19.42 -4.77 -3.57
C MET A 190 -20.25 -5.61 -4.52
N GLU A 191 -21.57 -5.42 -4.54
CA GLU A 191 -22.44 -6.10 -5.49
C GLU A 191 -22.11 -5.72 -6.93
N ASN A 192 -21.56 -4.50 -7.13
CA ASN A 192 -21.17 -3.94 -8.42
C ASN A 192 -19.64 -3.74 -8.55
N THR A 193 -18.84 -4.55 -7.85
CA THR A 193 -17.37 -4.49 -7.92
C THR A 193 -16.79 -5.65 -8.73
N ALA A 194 -16.10 -5.34 -9.83
CA ALA A 194 -15.16 -6.27 -10.43
C ALA A 194 -13.84 -6.23 -9.65
N ALA A 195 -13.52 -7.31 -8.93
CA ALA A 195 -12.25 -7.46 -8.23
C ALA A 195 -11.28 -8.31 -9.06
N ILE A 196 -10.06 -7.81 -9.24
CA ILE A 196 -8.99 -8.45 -10.02
C ILE A 196 -7.65 -8.49 -9.29
#